data_AF-A0A0F8LVV5-F1
#
_entry.id   AF-A0A0F8LVV5-F1
#
_cell.length_a   1.000
_cell.length_b   1.000
_cell.length_c   1.000
_cell.angle_alpha   90.00
_cell.angle_beta   90.00
_cell.angle_gamma   90.00
#
_symmetry.space_group_name_H-M   'P 1'
#
loop_
_entity.id
_entity.type
_entity.pdbx_description
1 polymer ?
#
loop_
_entity_poly.entity_id
_entity_poly.type
_entity_poly.pdbx_seq_one_letter_code
_entity_poly.pdbx_strand_id
1 'polypeptide(L)'
;FNKTKMFFDVADNMDEAAIVERVKKISDYKKFYVGRNLLLDGVAIRAASNDPAKFAAAVKKVIENTELPVILCSFNPAVLKAGLEVAKGKNPLLYAANKDNWKEVGELALEYNVPVVVSAFNDLDGLKTLAKTFAEAGIKDIVLDPGTYPTGKGLKDTFTNFLKIRRAGIMGDTEIAYPIMAMPLTAWMAGIA
;
A
#
# COMPACT_ATOMS: atom_id res chain seq x y z
N PHE A 1 -16.30 4.46 -12.98
CA PHE A 1 -15.21 5.43 -12.72
C PHE A 1 -15.02 5.53 -11.21
N ASN A 2 -13.79 5.34 -10.70
CA ASN A 2 -13.49 5.35 -9.26
C ASN A 2 -12.58 6.56 -8.94
N LYS A 3 -12.83 7.24 -7.82
CA LYS A 3 -11.97 8.32 -7.32
C LYS A 3 -10.67 7.75 -6.74
N THR A 4 -9.58 8.51 -6.83
CA THR A 4 -8.33 8.18 -6.12
C THR A 4 -8.59 8.03 -4.64
N LYS A 5 -8.02 6.97 -4.05
CA LYS A 5 -8.15 6.64 -2.64
C LYS A 5 -6.96 7.16 -1.85
N MET A 6 -7.21 7.70 -0.64
CA MET A 6 -6.19 8.22 0.25
C MET A 6 -6.12 7.42 1.55
N PHE A 7 -4.94 6.84 1.80
CA PHE A 7 -4.64 6.10 3.00
C PHE A 7 -3.63 6.87 3.85
N PHE A 8 -3.86 6.90 5.16
CA PHE A 8 -3.00 7.63 6.11
C PHE A 8 -2.21 6.65 6.96
N ASP A 9 -0.93 6.92 7.16
CA ASP A 9 -0.04 5.96 7.82
C ASP A 9 -0.29 5.87 9.32
N VAL A 10 -0.10 4.71 9.91
CA VAL A 10 0.02 4.47 11.36
C VAL A 10 1.23 3.56 11.54
N ALA A 11 2.22 3.98 12.33
CA ALA A 11 3.42 3.17 12.54
C ALA A 11 3.25 2.23 13.74
N ASP A 12 3.73 1.00 13.60
CA ASP A 12 3.67 -0.04 14.65
C ASP A 12 4.55 0.22 15.88
N ASN A 13 5.44 1.22 15.81
CA ASN A 13 6.29 1.65 16.91
C ASN A 13 5.70 2.83 17.71
N MET A 14 4.50 3.29 17.35
CA MET A 14 3.75 4.25 18.16
C MET A 14 3.19 3.57 19.42
N ASP A 15 3.02 4.35 20.48
CA ASP A 15 2.32 3.88 21.68
C ASP A 15 0.86 3.51 21.35
N GLU A 16 0.31 2.52 22.05
CA GLU A 16 -1.05 2.02 21.80
C GLU A 16 -2.10 3.14 21.83
N ALA A 17 -2.03 4.03 22.82
CA ALA A 17 -2.93 5.17 22.93
C ALA A 17 -2.85 6.11 21.71
N ALA A 18 -1.63 6.33 21.21
CA ALA A 18 -1.39 7.16 20.03
C ALA A 18 -1.90 6.50 18.73
N ILE A 19 -1.79 5.17 18.62
CA ILE A 19 -2.39 4.41 17.51
C ILE A 19 -3.90 4.60 17.51
N VAL A 20 -4.58 4.37 18.64
CA VAL A 20 -6.03 4.50 18.74
C VAL A 20 -6.48 5.93 18.45
N GLU A 21 -5.80 6.93 19.02
CA GLU A 21 -6.12 8.34 18.76
C GLU A 21 -5.98 8.68 17.27
N ARG A 22 -4.91 8.21 16.62
CA ARG A 22 -4.67 8.46 15.20
C ARG A 22 -5.70 7.76 14.31
N VAL A 23 -6.06 6.51 14.61
CA VAL A 23 -7.10 5.76 13.88
C VAL A 23 -8.45 6.44 14.00
N LYS A 24 -8.81 6.94 15.19
CA LYS A 24 -10.04 7.73 15.38
C LYS A 24 -10.03 9.02 14.57
N LYS A 25 -8.93 9.78 14.61
CA LYS A 25 -8.77 10.99 13.77
C LYS A 25 -8.95 10.68 12.29
N ILE A 26 -8.49 9.53 11.82
CA ILE A 26 -8.65 9.12 10.41
C ILE A 26 -10.11 8.74 10.13
N SER A 27 -10.71 7.91 10.98
CA SER A 27 -12.05 7.33 10.78
C SER A 27 -13.17 8.36 10.91
N ASP A 28 -13.02 9.29 11.85
CA ASP A 28 -14.01 10.33 12.14
C ASP A 28 -13.79 11.59 11.28
N TYR A 29 -12.74 11.60 10.44
CA TYR A 29 -12.46 12.76 9.60
C TYR A 29 -13.63 13.05 8.67
N LYS A 30 -14.20 14.25 8.85
CA LYS A 30 -15.29 14.74 8.04
C LYS A 30 -15.16 16.23 7.84
N LYS A 31 -14.97 16.66 6.59
CA LYS A 31 -14.97 18.07 6.22
C LYS A 31 -16.01 18.34 5.15
N PHE A 32 -17.00 19.18 5.44
CA PHE A 32 -17.95 19.63 4.41
C PHE A 32 -17.27 20.63 3.48
N TYR A 33 -17.27 20.33 2.18
CA TYR A 33 -16.68 21.17 1.16
C TYR A 33 -17.44 21.01 -0.15
N VAL A 34 -17.94 22.13 -0.70
CA VAL A 34 -18.67 22.19 -1.98
C VAL A 34 -19.75 21.11 -2.07
N GLY A 35 -20.73 21.16 -1.16
CA GLY A 35 -21.93 20.30 -1.21
C GLY A 35 -21.72 18.84 -0.81
N ARG A 36 -20.52 18.44 -0.37
CA ARG A 36 -20.24 17.06 0.04
C ARG A 36 -19.31 16.98 1.25
N ASN A 37 -19.35 15.85 1.94
CA ASN A 37 -18.34 15.52 2.95
C ASN A 37 -17.11 14.92 2.28
N LEU A 38 -15.94 15.46 2.59
CA LEU A 38 -14.64 14.84 2.35
C LEU A 38 -14.34 13.91 3.51
N LEU A 39 -14.05 12.64 3.18
CA LEU A 39 -13.73 11.56 4.10
C LEU A 39 -12.35 11.01 3.73
N LEU A 40 -11.71 10.31 4.65
CA LEU A 40 -10.49 9.55 4.36
C LEU A 40 -10.87 8.10 4.01
N ASP A 41 -10.07 7.44 3.17
CA ASP A 41 -10.47 6.15 2.59
C ASP A 41 -9.91 4.94 3.34
N GLY A 42 -8.85 5.10 4.15
CA GLY A 42 -8.26 3.97 4.87
C GLY A 42 -7.00 4.28 5.67
N VAL A 43 -6.48 3.22 6.30
CA VAL A 43 -5.29 3.27 7.16
C VAL A 43 -4.17 2.42 6.57
N ALA A 44 -2.97 2.97 6.47
CA ALA A 44 -1.77 2.23 6.05
C ALA A 44 -0.90 1.93 7.27
N ILE A 45 -0.85 0.67 7.69
CA ILE A 45 -0.13 0.25 8.90
C ILE A 45 1.31 -0.07 8.51
N ARG A 46 2.26 0.71 9.01
CA ARG A 46 3.67 0.65 8.62
C ARG A 46 4.49 -0.08 9.66
N ALA A 47 5.22 -1.10 9.22
CA ALA A 47 6.18 -1.86 10.02
C ALA A 47 7.47 -1.07 10.28
N ALA A 48 7.38 0.06 10.98
CA ALA A 48 8.53 0.87 11.35
C ALA A 48 9.49 0.14 12.30
N SER A 49 8.97 -0.77 13.12
CA SER A 49 9.75 -1.62 14.02
C SER A 49 10.37 -2.83 13.32
N ASN A 50 9.80 -3.26 12.19
CA ASN A 50 10.10 -4.52 11.49
C ASN A 50 10.02 -5.79 12.39
N ASP A 51 9.25 -5.72 13.48
CA ASP A 51 9.04 -6.83 14.42
C ASP A 51 7.64 -7.44 14.20
N PRO A 52 7.54 -8.77 13.91
CA PRO A 52 6.26 -9.41 13.64
C PRO A 52 5.23 -9.29 14.78
N ALA A 53 5.67 -9.36 16.04
CA ALA A 53 4.76 -9.32 17.19
C ALA A 53 4.21 -7.91 17.43
N LYS A 54 5.07 -6.89 17.34
CA LYS A 54 4.64 -5.48 17.42
C LYS A 54 3.72 -5.12 16.27
N PHE A 55 4.04 -5.56 15.06
CA PHE A 55 3.20 -5.32 13.90
C PHE A 55 1.82 -5.97 14.04
N ALA A 56 1.75 -7.24 14.44
CA ALA A 56 0.49 -7.93 14.70
C ALA A 56 -0.36 -7.22 15.78
N ALA A 57 0.27 -6.75 16.86
CA ALA A 57 -0.41 -5.98 17.91
C ALA A 57 -0.96 -4.65 17.37
N ALA A 58 -0.17 -3.91 16.60
CA ALA A 58 -0.62 -2.67 15.96
C ALA A 58 -1.78 -2.92 14.98
N VAL A 59 -1.69 -3.97 14.15
CA VAL A 59 -2.76 -4.37 13.23
C VAL A 59 -4.04 -4.66 13.99
N LYS A 60 -3.96 -5.46 15.06
CA LYS A 60 -5.12 -5.77 15.91
C LYS A 60 -5.79 -4.50 16.41
N LYS A 61 -5.00 -3.57 16.95
CA LYS A 61 -5.53 -2.31 17.50
C LYS A 61 -6.17 -1.44 16.43
N VAL A 62 -5.60 -1.37 15.23
CA VAL A 62 -6.20 -0.62 14.12
C VAL A 62 -7.55 -1.24 13.74
N ILE A 63 -7.61 -2.55 13.46
CA ILE A 63 -8.84 -3.19 12.96
C ILE A 63 -9.97 -3.27 14.01
N GLU A 64 -9.65 -3.21 15.31
CA GLU A 64 -10.64 -3.12 16.40
C GLU A 64 -11.24 -1.71 16.53
N ASN A 65 -10.62 -0.68 15.93
CA ASN A 65 -11.00 0.72 16.08
C ASN A 65 -11.44 1.40 14.78
N THR A 66 -11.53 0.68 13.66
CA THR A 66 -12.05 1.21 12.40
C THR A 66 -12.64 0.12 11.51
N GLU A 67 -13.65 0.50 10.72
CA GLU A 67 -14.16 -0.32 9.62
C GLU A 67 -13.61 0.12 8.25
N LEU A 68 -12.69 1.09 8.23
CA LEU A 68 -12.05 1.50 6.99
C LEU A 68 -11.09 0.41 6.49
N PRO A 69 -10.93 0.26 5.16
CA PRO A 69 -9.91 -0.61 4.58
C PRO A 69 -8.50 -0.31 5.10
N VAL A 70 -7.68 -1.36 5.22
CA VAL A 70 -6.30 -1.25 5.71
C VAL A 70 -5.28 -1.78 4.70
N ILE A 71 -4.08 -1.19 4.73
CA ILE A 71 -2.90 -1.66 3.99
C ILE A 71 -1.86 -2.12 5.01
N LEU A 72 -1.34 -3.32 4.85
CA LEU A 72 -0.22 -3.83 5.66
C LEU A 72 1.08 -3.53 4.93
N CYS A 73 1.89 -2.62 5.48
CA CYS A 73 3.07 -2.06 4.80
C CYS A 73 4.39 -2.59 5.42
N SER A 74 5.00 -3.57 4.75
CA SER A 74 6.34 -4.10 5.02
C SER A 74 6.93 -4.80 3.78
N PHE A 75 8.25 -4.81 3.63
CA PHE A 75 8.95 -5.69 2.69
C PHE A 75 9.35 -7.03 3.32
N ASN A 76 9.06 -7.25 4.60
CA ASN A 76 9.40 -8.48 5.32
C ASN A 76 8.20 -9.45 5.33
N PRO A 77 8.28 -10.61 4.66
CA PRO A 77 7.19 -11.58 4.61
C PRO A 77 6.74 -12.08 5.99
N ALA A 78 7.65 -12.24 6.94
CA ALA A 78 7.31 -12.69 8.29
C ALA A 78 6.43 -11.66 9.04
N VAL A 79 6.71 -10.37 8.83
CA VAL A 79 5.90 -9.27 9.39
C VAL A 79 4.53 -9.21 8.72
N LEU A 80 4.48 -9.34 7.39
CA LEU A 80 3.21 -9.36 6.66
C LEU A 80 2.33 -10.54 7.11
N LYS A 81 2.90 -11.73 7.24
CA LYS A 81 2.19 -12.92 7.73
C LYS A 81 1.60 -12.69 9.12
N ALA A 82 2.37 -12.14 10.05
CA ALA A 82 1.88 -11.85 11.40
C ALA A 82 0.71 -10.86 11.41
N GLY A 83 0.74 -9.84 10.53
CA GLY A 83 -0.39 -8.93 10.34
C GLY A 83 -1.61 -9.61 9.71
N LEU A 84 -1.40 -10.46 8.71
CA LEU A 84 -2.48 -11.20 8.03
C LEU A 84 -3.21 -12.17 8.95
N GLU A 85 -2.49 -12.87 9.83
CA GLU A 85 -3.08 -13.78 10.82
C GLU A 85 -4.12 -13.08 11.70
N VAL A 86 -3.88 -11.81 12.03
CA VAL A 86 -4.77 -10.96 12.82
C VAL A 86 -5.87 -10.34 11.96
N ALA A 87 -5.57 -9.99 10.70
CA ALA A 87 -6.49 -9.33 9.78
C ALA A 87 -7.34 -10.31 8.94
N LYS A 88 -7.48 -11.58 9.37
CA LYS A 88 -8.30 -12.58 8.65
C LYS A 88 -9.71 -12.07 8.39
N GLY A 89 -10.17 -12.21 7.15
CA GLY A 89 -11.50 -11.76 6.72
C GLY A 89 -11.65 -10.24 6.48
N LYS A 90 -10.63 -9.41 6.78
CA LYS A 90 -10.67 -7.97 6.50
C LYS A 90 -10.21 -7.59 5.07
N ASN A 91 -9.71 -8.57 4.30
CA ASN A 91 -9.19 -8.39 2.94
C ASN A 91 -8.19 -7.21 2.78
N PRO A 92 -7.12 -7.15 3.60
CA PRO A 92 -6.18 -6.04 3.55
C PRO A 92 -5.34 -6.03 2.27
N LEU A 93 -4.86 -4.86 1.84
CA LEU A 93 -3.86 -4.77 0.78
C LEU A 93 -2.46 -5.02 1.34
N LEU A 94 -1.71 -5.95 0.74
CA LEU A 94 -0.31 -6.20 1.07
C LEU A 94 0.60 -5.24 0.32
N TYR A 95 1.32 -4.39 1.05
CA TYR A 95 2.41 -3.59 0.51
C TYR A 95 3.72 -4.12 1.14
N ALA A 96 4.69 -4.68 0.42
CA ALA A 96 4.69 -4.94 -1.02
C ALA A 96 5.63 -6.09 -1.42
N ALA A 97 5.34 -6.70 -2.57
CA ALA A 97 6.20 -7.63 -3.28
C ALA A 97 7.20 -6.88 -4.19
N ASN A 98 8.47 -7.24 -4.13
CA ASN A 98 9.55 -6.71 -4.95
C ASN A 98 10.45 -7.86 -5.45
N LYS A 99 11.50 -7.56 -6.21
CA LYS A 99 12.40 -8.56 -6.81
C LYS A 99 13.04 -9.53 -5.80
N ASP A 100 13.16 -9.13 -4.53
CA ASP A 100 13.90 -9.86 -3.50
C ASP A 100 12.97 -10.75 -2.65
N ASN A 101 11.67 -10.47 -2.58
CA ASN A 101 10.71 -11.15 -1.69
C ASN A 101 9.43 -11.65 -2.40
N TRP A 102 9.36 -11.55 -3.72
CA TRP A 102 8.12 -11.75 -4.47
C TRP A 102 7.49 -13.14 -4.29
N LYS A 103 8.30 -14.19 -4.10
CA LYS A 103 7.81 -15.56 -3.96
C LYS A 103 7.02 -15.69 -2.66
N GLU A 104 7.65 -15.33 -1.55
CA GLU A 104 7.08 -15.42 -0.22
C GLU A 104 5.87 -14.50 -0.06
N VAL A 105 5.91 -13.28 -0.59
CA VAL A 105 4.75 -12.37 -0.56
C VAL A 105 3.63 -12.86 -1.48
N GLY A 106 3.96 -13.44 -2.63
CA GLY A 106 2.97 -14.04 -3.54
C GLY A 106 2.27 -15.26 -2.92
N GLU A 107 3.01 -16.14 -2.24
CA GLU A 107 2.45 -17.26 -1.48
C GLU A 107 1.48 -16.76 -0.40
N LEU A 108 1.85 -15.72 0.36
CA LEU A 108 0.94 -15.12 1.35
C LEU A 108 -0.31 -14.53 0.71
N ALA A 109 -0.18 -13.84 -0.43
CA ALA A 109 -1.32 -13.27 -1.14
C ALA A 109 -2.31 -14.36 -1.61
N LEU A 110 -1.81 -15.50 -2.07
CA LEU A 110 -2.62 -16.66 -2.44
C LEU A 110 -3.24 -17.37 -1.24
N GLU A 111 -2.44 -17.66 -0.21
CA GLU A 111 -2.87 -18.35 1.02
C GLU A 111 -4.03 -17.60 1.70
N TYR A 112 -3.92 -16.27 1.78
CA TYR A 112 -4.90 -15.42 2.44
C TYR A 112 -5.97 -14.86 1.48
N ASN A 113 -5.81 -15.05 0.17
CA ASN A 113 -6.67 -14.52 -0.88
C ASN A 113 -6.89 -12.99 -0.74
N VAL A 114 -5.78 -12.25 -0.74
CA VAL A 114 -5.74 -10.79 -0.53
C VAL A 114 -5.06 -10.06 -1.69
N PRO A 115 -5.41 -8.79 -1.96
CA PRO A 115 -4.74 -7.99 -2.98
C PRO A 115 -3.29 -7.65 -2.58
N VAL A 116 -2.45 -7.41 -3.58
CA VAL A 116 -1.01 -7.16 -3.37
C VAL A 116 -0.50 -5.99 -4.21
N VAL A 117 0.39 -5.20 -3.62
CA VAL A 117 1.18 -4.19 -4.30
C VAL A 117 2.46 -4.85 -4.81
N VAL A 118 2.69 -4.70 -6.10
CA VAL A 118 3.93 -5.10 -6.76
C VAL A 118 4.75 -3.84 -6.99
N SER A 119 5.99 -3.85 -6.52
CA SER A 119 6.84 -2.67 -6.43
C SER A 119 8.19 -2.90 -7.10
N ALA A 120 8.55 -1.97 -7.98
CA ALA A 120 9.86 -1.90 -8.59
C ALA A 120 10.23 -0.43 -8.82
N PHE A 121 11.19 0.04 -8.04
CA PHE A 121 11.53 1.45 -7.97
C PHE A 121 12.34 1.91 -9.18
N ASN A 122 11.75 2.81 -9.97
CA ASN A 122 12.31 3.35 -11.21
C ASN A 122 12.71 2.29 -12.26
N ASP A 123 12.06 1.13 -12.23
CA ASP A 123 12.27 0.01 -13.15
C ASP A 123 10.92 -0.50 -13.67
N LEU A 124 10.47 0.07 -14.80
CA LEU A 124 9.16 -0.25 -15.37
C LEU A 124 9.11 -1.66 -16.00
N ASP A 125 10.24 -2.14 -16.52
CA ASP A 125 10.31 -3.47 -17.13
C ASP A 125 10.30 -4.55 -16.03
N GLY A 126 11.02 -4.32 -14.93
CA GLY A 126 10.94 -5.15 -13.72
C GLY A 126 9.55 -5.13 -13.09
N LEU A 127 8.90 -3.95 -13.03
CA LEU A 127 7.53 -3.81 -12.53
C LEU A 127 6.55 -4.65 -13.37
N LYS A 128 6.65 -4.55 -14.70
CA LYS A 128 5.83 -5.32 -15.64
C LYS A 128 6.05 -6.82 -15.47
N THR A 129 7.31 -7.23 -15.38
CA THR A 129 7.69 -8.64 -15.20
C THR A 129 7.09 -9.21 -13.94
N LEU A 130 7.21 -8.50 -12.80
CA LEU A 130 6.62 -8.96 -11.54
C LEU A 130 5.09 -8.99 -11.62
N ALA A 131 4.44 -7.97 -12.18
CA ALA A 131 2.97 -7.95 -12.32
C ALA A 131 2.47 -9.15 -13.13
N LYS A 132 3.15 -9.48 -14.22
CA LYS A 132 2.85 -10.67 -15.04
C LYS A 132 3.02 -11.96 -14.26
N THR A 133 4.14 -12.13 -13.55
CA THR A 133 4.38 -13.30 -12.70
C THR A 133 3.27 -13.52 -11.68
N PHE A 134 2.80 -12.45 -11.02
CA PHE A 134 1.70 -12.55 -10.05
C PHE A 134 0.37 -12.92 -10.73
N ALA A 135 0.07 -12.31 -11.88
CA ALA A 135 -1.14 -12.61 -12.64
C ALA A 135 -1.18 -14.06 -13.13
N GLU A 136 -0.05 -14.58 -13.64
CA GLU A 136 0.12 -15.97 -14.07
C GLU A 136 0.02 -16.96 -12.90
N ALA A 137 0.45 -16.56 -11.70
CA ALA A 137 0.26 -17.31 -10.46
C ALA A 137 -1.19 -17.29 -9.93
N GLY A 138 -2.10 -16.56 -10.59
CA GLY A 138 -3.52 -16.49 -10.24
C GLY A 138 -3.92 -15.29 -9.38
N ILE A 139 -2.98 -14.41 -9.01
CA ILE A 139 -3.23 -13.21 -8.21
C ILE A 139 -3.65 -12.09 -9.16
N LYS A 140 -4.95 -11.78 -9.22
CA LYS A 140 -5.50 -10.77 -10.15
C LYS A 140 -5.62 -9.38 -9.56
N ASP A 141 -5.75 -9.29 -8.24
CA ASP A 141 -5.91 -8.01 -7.54
C ASP A 141 -4.55 -7.39 -7.23
N ILE A 142 -3.95 -6.82 -8.28
CA ILE A 142 -2.62 -6.21 -8.26
C ILE A 142 -2.74 -4.68 -8.24
N VAL A 143 -1.87 -4.03 -7.47
CA VAL A 143 -1.62 -2.59 -7.53
C VAL A 143 -0.14 -2.38 -7.85
N LEU A 144 0.17 -1.42 -8.71
CA LEU A 144 1.55 -1.15 -9.14
C LEU A 144 2.14 0.04 -8.38
N ASP A 145 3.37 -0.13 -7.92
CA ASP A 145 4.17 0.94 -7.33
C ASP A 145 5.52 1.07 -8.04
N PRO A 146 5.69 2.08 -8.93
CA PRO A 146 6.97 2.34 -9.58
C PRO A 146 7.96 3.14 -8.70
N GLY A 147 7.60 3.45 -7.45
CA GLY A 147 8.36 4.30 -6.54
C GLY A 147 8.02 5.80 -6.64
N THR A 148 8.04 6.46 -5.48
CA THR A 148 7.77 7.91 -5.34
C THR A 148 8.97 8.64 -4.77
N TYR A 149 9.62 9.46 -5.60
CA TYR A 149 10.76 10.30 -5.22
C TYR A 149 10.31 11.76 -5.20
N PRO A 150 10.34 12.44 -4.05
CA PRO A 150 9.63 13.71 -3.89
C PRO A 150 10.45 14.95 -4.29
N THR A 151 11.73 14.79 -4.65
CA THR A 151 12.64 15.93 -4.88
C THR A 151 13.39 15.85 -6.21
N GLY A 152 13.80 17.02 -6.71
CA GLY A 152 14.75 17.19 -7.82
C GLY A 152 14.39 16.37 -9.07
N LYS A 153 15.40 15.69 -9.64
CA LYS A 153 15.22 14.78 -10.79
C LYS A 153 14.26 13.63 -10.46
N GLY A 154 14.27 13.14 -9.22
CA GLY A 154 13.39 12.06 -8.77
C GLY A 154 11.91 12.39 -8.95
N LEU A 155 11.48 13.61 -8.63
CA LEU A 155 10.09 14.04 -8.83
C LEU A 155 9.67 14.00 -10.31
N LYS A 156 10.56 14.41 -11.21
CA LYS A 156 10.35 14.31 -12.65
C LYS A 156 10.26 12.85 -13.10
N ASP A 157 11.12 11.98 -12.57
CA ASP A 157 11.13 10.55 -12.89
C ASP A 157 9.84 9.87 -12.39
N THR A 158 9.40 10.15 -11.15
CA THR A 158 8.10 9.69 -10.62
C THR A 158 6.95 10.14 -11.52
N PHE A 159 6.84 11.43 -11.85
CA PHE A 159 5.78 11.91 -12.73
C PHE A 159 5.79 11.20 -14.10
N THR A 160 6.98 11.06 -14.69
CA THR A 160 7.17 10.42 -15.99
C THR A 160 6.79 8.94 -15.96
N ASN A 161 7.16 8.21 -14.91
CA ASN A 161 6.88 6.79 -14.77
C ASN A 161 5.38 6.52 -14.62
N PHE A 162 4.68 7.31 -13.81
CA PHE A 162 3.21 7.21 -13.68
C PHE A 162 2.50 7.50 -15.00
N LEU A 163 2.97 8.50 -15.76
CA LEU A 163 2.44 8.79 -17.10
C LEU A 163 2.68 7.63 -18.08
N LYS A 164 3.89 7.05 -18.09
CA LYS A 164 4.24 5.93 -18.97
C LYS A 164 3.34 4.72 -18.71
N ILE A 165 3.20 4.31 -17.44
CA ILE A 165 2.33 3.18 -17.05
C ILE A 165 0.89 3.44 -17.49
N ARG A 166 0.36 4.62 -17.16
CA ARG A 166 -1.02 4.98 -17.52
C ARG A 166 -1.24 4.98 -19.04
N ARG A 167 -0.31 5.55 -19.80
CA ARG A 167 -0.40 5.59 -21.26
C ARG A 167 -0.33 4.19 -21.88
N ALA A 168 0.60 3.35 -21.41
CA ALA A 168 0.74 1.98 -21.90
C ALA A 168 -0.56 1.18 -21.71
N GLY A 169 -1.17 1.24 -20.52
CA GLY A 169 -2.44 0.57 -20.25
C GLY A 169 -3.60 1.09 -21.13
N ILE A 170 -3.68 2.41 -21.36
CA ILE A 170 -4.69 2.99 -22.27
C ILE A 170 -4.46 2.55 -23.73
N MET A 171 -3.20 2.41 -24.15
CA MET A 171 -2.81 2.00 -25.50
C MET A 171 -2.90 0.49 -25.73
N GLY A 172 -3.35 -0.30 -24.75
CA GLY A 172 -3.64 -1.73 -24.91
C GLY A 172 -2.62 -2.67 -24.27
N ASP A 173 -1.64 -2.17 -23.52
CA ASP A 173 -0.77 -3.04 -22.72
C ASP A 173 -1.51 -3.49 -21.44
N THR A 174 -2.30 -4.55 -21.57
CA THR A 174 -3.14 -5.07 -20.47
C THR A 174 -2.32 -5.69 -19.35
N GLU A 175 -1.08 -6.09 -19.61
CA GLU A 175 -0.18 -6.69 -18.60
C GLU A 175 0.25 -5.69 -17.51
N ILE A 176 0.04 -4.38 -17.74
CA ILE A 176 0.35 -3.31 -16.77
C ILE A 176 -0.84 -2.39 -16.50
N ALA A 177 -2.05 -2.79 -16.95
CA ALA A 177 -3.28 -2.01 -16.83
C ALA A 177 -3.95 -2.16 -15.44
N TYR A 178 -3.16 -2.02 -14.37
CA TYR A 178 -3.60 -2.10 -12.98
C TYR A 178 -3.70 -0.70 -12.34
N PRO A 179 -4.39 -0.56 -11.19
CA PRO A 179 -4.28 0.63 -10.35
C PRO A 179 -2.83 0.93 -10.00
N ILE A 180 -2.47 2.21 -9.95
CA ILE A 180 -1.14 2.69 -9.57
C ILE A 180 -1.20 3.39 -8.22
N MET A 181 -0.23 3.14 -7.36
CA MET A 181 -0.09 3.76 -6.05
C MET A 181 1.10 4.72 -6.04
N ALA A 182 0.95 5.86 -5.36
CA ALA A 182 2.06 6.73 -4.98
C ALA A 182 2.21 6.73 -3.46
N MET A 183 3.42 6.98 -2.98
CA MET A 183 3.73 7.12 -1.56
C MET A 183 4.24 8.53 -1.23
N PRO A 184 3.36 9.54 -1.09
CA PRO A 184 3.76 10.88 -0.68
C PRO A 184 4.50 10.93 0.67
N LEU A 185 4.35 9.91 1.51
CA LEU A 185 5.07 9.77 2.77
C LEU A 185 6.59 9.89 2.61
N THR A 186 7.14 9.56 1.44
CA THR A 186 8.58 9.73 1.15
C THR A 186 9.04 11.19 1.27
N ALA A 187 8.13 12.17 1.19
CA ALA A 187 8.43 13.58 1.47
C ALA A 187 8.92 13.81 2.90
N TRP A 188 8.31 13.14 3.90
CA TRP A 188 8.78 13.19 5.28
C TRP A 188 10.14 12.50 5.42
N MET A 189 10.35 11.38 4.73
CA MET A 189 11.65 10.68 4.74
C MET A 189 12.77 11.51 4.11
N ALA A 190 12.43 12.36 3.13
CA ALA A 190 13.36 13.28 2.50
C ALA A 190 13.54 14.61 3.27
N GLY A 191 12.83 14.80 4.40
CA GLY A 191 12.94 16.01 5.23
C GLY A 191 12.36 17.28 4.59
N ILE A 192 11.37 17.15 3.71
CA ILE A 192 10.77 18.29 2.98
C ILE A 192 9.32 18.59 3.38
N ALA A 193 8.78 17.88 4.39
CA ALA A 193 7.39 17.96 4.83
C ALA A 193 7.28 18.14 6.35
#